data_AF-K7RUS8-F1
#
_entry.id   AF-K7RUS8-F1
#
_cell.length_a   1.000
_cell.length_b   1.000
_cell.length_c   1.000
_cell.angle_alpha   90.00
_cell.angle_beta   90.00
_cell.angle_gamma   90.00
#
_symmetry.space_group_name_H-M   'P 1'
#
loop_
_entity.id
_entity.type
_entity.pdbx_description
1 polymer ?
#
loop_
_entity_poly.entity_id
_entity_poly.type
_entity_poly.pdbx_seq_one_letter_code
_entity_poly.pdbx_strand_id
1 'polypeptide(L)'
;MISFDLHSLGFDASSLDELVSAAVAAGAAGAQNVDGFALLAAYTDPSGARLGLIQSGGELDTIASLVCPTTHPAEVFRYSETLAQVDVMAPGRGGGLSRAGIGAAGVISSDSILSGQGLGAERERLARFLANVDDPVEYPLGGEPGQETPKEIEHLRVGAVPTEFPKIYDSEEAYGRSEEGSMGTELSFSAGALISPWLLEISAGRATREQASAAAQMTMVVQKVEKRTNELTGVDWLRVIGTTSIPMTLALPADLPHTPHEGSVISATVTPVVSSGTWEGGQIWG
;
A
#
# COMPACT_ATOMS: atom_id res chain seq x y z
N MET A 1 7.93 17.25 -17.21
CA MET A 1 8.05 15.80 -17.41
C MET A 1 7.22 15.17 -16.31
N ILE A 2 6.27 14.30 -16.66
CA ILE A 2 5.47 13.57 -15.68
C ILE A 2 6.38 12.59 -14.93
N SER A 3 6.15 12.41 -13.63
CA SER A 3 6.90 11.50 -12.79
C SER A 3 6.63 10.03 -13.16
N PHE A 4 7.57 9.15 -12.87
CA PHE A 4 7.49 7.74 -13.28
C PHE A 4 6.32 6.99 -12.64
N ASP A 5 5.93 7.36 -11.42
CA ASP A 5 4.79 6.79 -10.70
C ASP A 5 3.45 7.10 -11.39
N LEU A 6 3.26 8.34 -11.87
CA LEU A 6 2.09 8.75 -12.65
C LEU A 6 2.07 8.04 -14.01
N HIS A 7 3.22 7.94 -14.68
CA HIS A 7 3.34 7.16 -15.92
C HIS A 7 2.96 5.68 -15.71
N SER A 8 3.32 5.11 -14.57
CA SER A 8 2.99 3.72 -14.22
C SER A 8 1.48 3.46 -14.05
N LEU A 9 0.69 4.52 -13.89
CA LEU A 9 -0.78 4.51 -13.83
C LEU A 9 -1.43 4.97 -15.15
N GLY A 10 -0.63 5.21 -16.19
CA GLY A 10 -1.07 5.76 -17.46
C GLY A 10 -1.45 7.24 -17.40
N PHE A 11 -1.04 8.01 -16.39
CA PHE A 11 -1.31 9.45 -16.34
C PHE A 11 -0.28 10.27 -17.15
N ASP A 12 -0.16 9.99 -18.44
CA ASP A 12 0.74 10.74 -19.32
C ASP A 12 0.09 12.03 -19.85
N ALA A 13 0.83 13.13 -19.76
CA ALA A 13 0.45 14.43 -20.28
C ALA A 13 1.70 15.25 -20.63
N SER A 14 1.54 16.36 -21.36
CA SER A 14 2.68 17.22 -21.70
C SER A 14 3.21 17.98 -20.47
N SER A 15 2.35 18.24 -19.50
CA SER A 15 2.66 18.94 -18.25
C SER A 15 1.73 18.50 -17.10
N LEU A 16 2.17 18.75 -15.87
CA LEU A 16 1.35 18.47 -14.68
C LEU A 16 0.08 19.33 -14.66
N ASP A 17 0.19 20.61 -15.05
CA ASP A 17 -0.96 21.54 -15.10
C ASP A 17 -2.04 21.05 -16.06
N GLU A 18 -1.66 20.50 -17.22
CA GLU A 18 -2.59 19.91 -18.17
C GLU A 18 -3.29 18.68 -17.58
N LEU A 19 -2.53 17.80 -16.94
CA LEU A 19 -3.08 16.60 -16.28
C LEU A 19 -4.07 16.98 -15.17
N VAL A 20 -3.71 17.92 -14.29
CA VAL A 20 -4.56 18.42 -13.21
C VAL A 20 -5.82 19.07 -13.79
N SER A 21 -5.69 19.90 -14.82
CA SER A 21 -6.82 20.54 -15.48
C SER A 21 -7.79 19.51 -16.08
N ALA A 22 -7.26 18.47 -16.72
CA ALA A 22 -8.04 17.37 -17.26
C ALA A 22 -8.76 16.60 -16.15
N ALA A 23 -8.08 16.26 -15.06
CA ALA A 23 -8.67 15.55 -13.92
C ALA A 23 -9.81 16.36 -13.27
N VAL A 24 -9.62 17.68 -13.10
CA VAL A 24 -10.67 18.58 -12.58
C VAL A 24 -11.87 18.63 -13.54
N ALA A 25 -11.63 18.75 -14.85
CA ALA A 25 -12.70 18.74 -15.85
C ALA A 25 -13.45 17.39 -15.91
N ALA A 26 -12.75 16.29 -15.61
CA ALA A 26 -13.30 14.94 -15.53
C ALA A 26 -13.98 14.62 -14.19
N GLY A 27 -14.04 15.58 -13.26
CA GLY A 27 -14.82 15.45 -12.02
C GLY A 27 -14.02 15.03 -10.79
N ALA A 28 -12.74 15.40 -10.69
CA ALA A 28 -12.00 15.29 -9.43
C ALA A 28 -12.84 15.83 -8.25
N ALA A 29 -12.98 15.03 -7.20
CA ALA A 29 -13.86 15.31 -6.07
C ALA A 29 -13.06 15.41 -4.78
N GLY A 30 -13.47 16.30 -3.87
CA GLY A 30 -12.72 16.55 -2.65
C GLY A 30 -13.30 17.68 -1.81
N ALA A 31 -12.50 18.13 -0.85
CA ALA A 31 -12.83 19.21 0.06
C ALA A 31 -11.74 20.29 0.07
N GLN A 32 -12.14 21.50 0.45
CA GLN A 32 -11.24 22.64 0.65
C GLN A 32 -11.19 22.98 2.13
N ASN A 33 -10.04 23.49 2.60
CA ASN A 33 -9.81 23.92 3.98
C ASN A 33 -10.14 22.83 5.02
N VAL A 34 -9.55 21.64 4.87
CA VAL A 34 -9.77 20.49 5.77
C VAL A 34 -8.47 20.11 6.45
N ASP A 35 -8.46 20.08 7.78
CA ASP A 35 -7.41 19.50 8.65
C ASP A 35 -5.96 19.72 8.16
N GLY A 36 -5.60 20.98 7.89
CA GLY A 36 -4.25 21.37 7.46
C GLY A 36 -4.07 21.52 5.96
N PHE A 37 -5.05 21.14 5.16
CA PHE A 37 -5.01 21.21 3.69
C PHE A 37 -5.91 22.33 3.15
N ALA A 38 -5.36 23.17 2.27
CA ALA A 38 -6.14 24.15 1.52
C ALA A 38 -7.05 23.45 0.48
N LEU A 39 -6.55 22.36 -0.12
CA LEU A 39 -7.27 21.47 -1.01
C LEU A 39 -6.85 20.03 -0.74
N LEU A 40 -7.83 19.14 -0.65
CA LEU A 40 -7.63 17.70 -0.70
C LEU A 40 -8.71 17.11 -1.61
N ALA A 41 -8.30 16.61 -2.77
CA ALA A 41 -9.18 16.01 -3.74
C ALA A 41 -8.53 14.78 -4.39
N ALA A 42 -9.35 13.94 -5.01
CA ALA A 42 -8.87 12.84 -5.82
C ALA A 42 -9.71 12.73 -7.09
N TYR A 43 -9.03 12.37 -8.18
CA TYR A 43 -9.66 11.83 -9.38
C TYR A 43 -9.38 10.34 -9.44
N THR A 44 -10.45 9.53 -9.45
CA THR A 44 -10.35 8.08 -9.67
C THR A 44 -10.83 7.79 -11.08
N ASP A 45 -9.90 7.39 -11.94
CA ASP A 45 -10.17 6.98 -13.30
C ASP A 45 -10.95 5.64 -13.31
N PRO A 46 -11.87 5.40 -14.25
CA PRO A 46 -12.60 4.13 -14.34
C PRO A 46 -11.71 2.88 -14.47
N SER A 47 -10.47 3.04 -14.94
CA SER A 47 -9.48 1.96 -14.99
C SER A 47 -8.96 1.53 -13.60
N GLY A 48 -9.19 2.35 -12.57
CA GLY A 48 -8.73 2.17 -11.21
C GLY A 48 -7.47 2.97 -10.87
N ALA A 49 -6.88 3.70 -11.82
CA ALA A 49 -5.80 4.65 -11.54
C ALA A 49 -6.34 5.85 -10.75
N ARG A 50 -5.58 6.37 -9.79
CA ARG A 50 -5.99 7.52 -8.98
C ARG A 50 -4.91 8.60 -8.93
N LEU A 51 -5.36 9.84 -9.12
CA LEU A 51 -4.57 11.05 -8.95
C LEU A 51 -5.10 11.82 -7.74
N GLY A 52 -4.33 11.81 -6.65
CA GLY A 52 -4.56 12.69 -5.50
C GLY A 52 -4.05 14.10 -5.81
N LEU A 53 -4.81 15.11 -5.40
CA LEU A 53 -4.50 16.53 -5.53
C LEU A 53 -4.49 17.13 -4.13
N ILE A 54 -3.32 17.60 -3.69
CA ILE A 54 -3.12 18.08 -2.33
C ILE A 54 -2.50 19.46 -2.39
N GLN A 55 -3.11 20.41 -1.69
CA GLN A 55 -2.53 21.75 -1.53
C GLN A 55 -2.29 22.03 -0.06
N SER A 56 -1.02 22.19 0.30
CA SER A 56 -0.57 22.68 1.60
C SER A 56 0.49 23.76 1.40
N GLY A 57 0.55 24.75 2.30
CA GLY A 57 1.51 25.85 2.18
C GLY A 57 1.38 26.74 0.93
N GLY A 58 0.33 26.57 0.12
CA GLY A 58 0.06 27.34 -1.10
C GLY A 58 0.51 26.66 -2.40
N GLU A 59 1.25 25.55 -2.33
CA GLU A 59 1.69 24.77 -3.49
C GLU A 59 0.79 23.55 -3.69
N LEU A 60 0.43 23.26 -4.95
CA LEU A 60 -0.33 22.07 -5.32
C LEU A 60 0.64 20.96 -5.65
N ASP A 61 0.48 19.83 -4.98
CA ASP A 61 1.21 18.59 -5.23
C ASP A 61 0.25 17.48 -5.67
N THR A 62 0.81 16.45 -6.28
CA THR A 62 0.07 15.28 -6.77
C THR A 62 0.56 14.00 -6.13
N ILE A 63 -0.38 13.10 -5.82
CA ILE A 63 -0.07 11.76 -5.32
C ILE A 63 -0.57 10.72 -6.31
N ALA A 64 0.34 9.90 -6.82
CA ALA A 64 -0.01 8.68 -7.52
C ALA A 64 -0.63 7.67 -6.54
N SER A 65 -1.82 7.14 -6.85
CA SER A 65 -2.49 6.08 -6.09
C SER A 65 -3.32 5.19 -7.01
N LEU A 66 -3.97 4.16 -6.47
CA LEU A 66 -4.81 3.24 -7.23
C LEU A 66 -5.87 2.55 -6.36
N VAL A 67 -6.98 2.20 -6.99
CA VAL A 67 -8.01 1.34 -6.40
C VAL A 67 -7.45 -0.08 -6.30
N CYS A 68 -7.23 -0.53 -5.06
CA CYS A 68 -6.77 -1.88 -4.77
C CYS A 68 -7.96 -2.79 -4.40
N PRO A 69 -8.17 -3.93 -5.08
CA PRO A 69 -9.21 -4.90 -4.69
C PRO A 69 -8.85 -5.67 -3.41
N THR A 70 -7.58 -5.75 -3.05
CA THR A 70 -7.11 -6.39 -1.81
C THR A 70 -7.20 -5.42 -0.64
N THR A 71 -7.86 -5.84 0.44
CA THR A 71 -7.99 -5.07 1.68
C THR A 71 -7.45 -5.84 2.89
N HIS A 72 -6.97 -5.10 3.89
CA HIS A 72 -6.36 -5.67 5.09
C HIS A 72 -6.84 -4.94 6.36
N PRO A 73 -6.97 -5.65 7.50
CA PRO A 73 -7.04 -4.99 8.79
C PRO A 73 -5.66 -4.39 9.10
N ALA A 74 -5.63 -3.14 9.54
CA ALA A 74 -4.40 -2.40 9.77
C ALA A 74 -4.53 -1.36 10.88
N GLU A 75 -3.39 -0.98 11.44
CA GLU A 75 -3.22 0.19 12.29
C GLU A 75 -2.42 1.25 11.53
N VAL A 76 -2.94 2.48 11.49
CA VAL A 76 -2.35 3.56 10.69
C VAL A 76 -2.30 4.86 11.47
N PHE A 77 -1.16 5.54 11.39
CA PHE A 77 -0.99 6.94 11.81
C PHE A 77 0.02 7.64 10.91
N ARG A 78 -0.09 8.97 10.83
CA ARG A 78 0.76 9.77 9.94
C ARG A 78 2.04 10.25 10.62
N TYR A 79 3.13 10.30 9.87
CA TYR A 79 4.35 11.02 10.24
C TYR A 79 4.30 12.48 9.78
N SER A 80 3.68 12.73 8.63
CA SER A 80 3.55 14.05 8.04
C SER A 80 2.17 14.19 7.38
N GLU A 81 1.98 15.20 6.54
CA GLU A 81 0.70 15.41 5.86
C GLU A 81 0.25 14.17 5.08
N THR A 82 1.15 13.53 4.33
CA THR A 82 0.81 12.46 3.37
C THR A 82 1.58 11.17 3.60
N LEU A 83 2.54 11.15 4.51
CA LEU A 83 3.31 9.95 4.86
C LEU A 83 2.73 9.29 6.12
N ALA A 84 2.43 8.00 6.04
CA ALA A 84 1.93 7.21 7.16
C ALA A 84 2.77 5.97 7.44
N GLN A 85 2.86 5.59 8.71
CA GLN A 85 3.25 4.25 9.09
C GLN A 85 2.02 3.35 9.07
N VAL A 86 2.17 2.21 8.43
CA VAL A 86 1.12 1.20 8.26
C VAL A 86 1.59 -0.11 8.88
N ASP A 87 0.82 -0.59 9.84
CA ASP A 87 0.98 -1.91 10.44
C ASP A 87 -0.18 -2.80 9.99
N VAL A 88 0.11 -3.74 9.09
CA VAL A 88 -0.90 -4.68 8.61
C VAL A 88 -1.01 -5.83 9.60
N MET A 89 -2.22 -6.11 10.04
CA MET A 89 -2.53 -7.08 11.08
C MET A 89 -3.05 -8.36 10.45
N ALA A 90 -2.83 -9.48 11.13
CA ALA A 90 -3.46 -10.73 10.78
C ALA A 90 -4.98 -10.57 10.93
N PRO A 91 -5.78 -11.16 10.02
CA PRO A 91 -7.22 -11.18 10.21
C PRO A 91 -7.51 -11.81 11.57
N GLY A 92 -8.26 -11.09 12.42
CA GLY A 92 -8.63 -11.60 13.72
C GLY A 92 -9.26 -12.99 13.54
N ARG A 93 -8.95 -13.95 14.42
CA ARG A 93 -9.73 -15.19 14.47
C ARG A 93 -11.19 -14.78 14.68
N GLY A 94 -12.00 -14.78 13.62
CA GLY A 94 -13.45 -14.72 13.75
C GLY A 94 -13.83 -15.77 14.78
N GLY A 95 -14.69 -15.42 15.75
CA GLY A 95 -14.97 -16.16 16.98
C GLY A 95 -15.45 -17.60 16.79
N GLY A 96 -14.59 -18.45 16.23
CA GLY A 96 -14.71 -19.88 16.17
C GLY A 96 -14.09 -20.42 17.45
N LEU A 97 -14.84 -21.29 18.10
CA LEU A 97 -14.48 -21.98 19.32
C LEU A 97 -12.99 -22.36 19.29
N SER A 98 -12.21 -21.76 20.17
CA SER A 98 -10.83 -22.14 20.37
C SER A 98 -10.80 -23.64 20.68
N ARG A 99 -10.14 -24.41 19.83
CA ARG A 99 -9.95 -25.86 19.99
C ARG A 99 -9.12 -26.22 21.24
N ALA A 100 -8.75 -25.22 22.05
CA ALA A 100 -8.08 -25.36 23.33
C ALA A 100 -8.99 -25.81 24.49
N GLY A 101 -10.31 -25.93 24.28
CA GLY A 101 -11.27 -26.33 25.32
C GLY A 101 -11.60 -27.83 25.40
N ILE A 102 -11.05 -28.68 24.53
CA ILE A 102 -11.36 -30.14 24.57
C ILE A 102 -10.23 -30.86 25.29
N GLY A 103 -10.37 -31.03 26.61
CA GLY A 103 -9.59 -32.01 27.34
C GLY A 103 -9.87 -33.43 26.79
N ALA A 104 -8.90 -34.33 26.92
CA ALA A 104 -8.90 -35.70 26.36
C ALA A 104 -10.08 -36.62 26.78
N ALA A 105 -11.07 -36.11 27.51
CA ALA A 105 -12.25 -36.82 27.98
C ALA A 105 -13.60 -36.24 27.48
N GLY A 106 -13.60 -35.20 26.63
CA GLY A 106 -14.84 -34.71 25.99
C GLY A 106 -15.89 -34.10 26.94
N VAL A 107 -15.50 -33.65 28.13
CA VAL A 107 -16.41 -32.99 29.08
C VAL A 107 -16.23 -31.48 28.99
N ILE A 108 -17.31 -30.77 28.61
CA ILE A 108 -17.38 -29.31 28.64
C ILE A 108 -17.63 -28.92 30.10
N SER A 109 -16.61 -28.40 30.78
CA SER A 109 -16.81 -27.82 32.12
C SER A 109 -17.57 -26.51 31.98
N SER A 110 -18.71 -26.40 32.66
CA SER A 110 -19.56 -25.19 32.65
C SER A 110 -18.88 -23.95 33.24
N ASP A 111 -17.73 -24.10 33.89
CA ASP A 111 -16.92 -22.99 34.42
C ASP A 111 -15.99 -22.36 33.37
N SER A 112 -15.79 -22.97 32.20
CA SER A 112 -14.93 -22.41 31.13
C SER A 112 -15.66 -21.47 30.18
N ILE A 113 -16.97 -21.25 30.37
CA ILE A 113 -17.80 -20.41 29.49
C ILE A 113 -17.80 -18.93 29.95
N LEU A 114 -17.37 -18.62 31.18
CA LEU A 114 -17.55 -17.27 31.77
C LEU A 114 -16.28 -16.55 32.24
N SER A 115 -15.08 -17.04 31.92
CA SER A 115 -13.85 -16.25 32.07
C SER A 115 -13.46 -15.60 30.74
N GLY A 116 -14.26 -14.64 30.28
CA GLY A 116 -13.97 -13.74 29.16
C GLY A 116 -12.86 -12.73 29.48
N GLN A 117 -11.80 -13.16 30.16
CA GLN A 117 -10.57 -12.40 30.36
C GLN A 117 -9.41 -13.17 29.74
N GLY A 118 -9.47 -13.32 28.42
CA GLY A 118 -8.24 -13.37 27.65
C GLY A 118 -7.68 -11.94 27.63
N LEU A 119 -6.65 -11.69 28.43
CA LEU A 119 -5.73 -10.58 28.20
C LEU A 119 -5.47 -10.51 26.69
N GLY A 120 -5.76 -9.34 26.08
CA GLY A 120 -5.82 -9.16 24.64
C GLY A 120 -4.63 -9.83 23.96
N ALA A 121 -4.91 -10.90 23.22
CA ALA A 121 -3.92 -11.45 22.31
C ALA A 121 -3.71 -10.36 21.25
N GLU A 122 -2.59 -9.63 21.38
CA GLU A 122 -2.12 -8.66 20.40
C GLU A 122 -2.25 -9.31 19.02
N ARG A 123 -3.04 -8.69 18.12
CA ARG A 123 -3.19 -9.23 16.77
C ARG A 123 -1.80 -9.35 16.18
N GLU A 124 -1.49 -10.49 15.57
CA GLU A 124 -0.19 -10.70 14.96
C GLU A 124 0.02 -9.69 13.83
N ARG A 125 1.12 -8.93 13.85
CA ARG A 125 1.45 -7.98 12.77
C ARG A 125 2.16 -8.72 11.64
N LEU A 126 1.56 -8.69 10.44
CA LEU A 126 2.08 -9.34 9.23
C LEU A 126 3.14 -8.50 8.51
N ALA A 127 2.95 -7.18 8.47
CA ALA A 127 3.87 -6.26 7.81
C ALA A 127 3.88 -4.89 8.49
N ARG A 128 5.00 -4.18 8.37
CA ARG A 128 5.17 -2.78 8.79
C ARG A 128 5.94 -2.03 7.72
N PHE A 129 5.38 -0.94 7.21
CA PHE A 129 6.01 -0.12 6.17
C PHE A 129 5.55 1.33 6.26
N LEU A 130 6.25 2.23 5.54
CA LEU A 130 5.78 3.59 5.30
C LEU A 130 5.07 3.64 3.95
N ALA A 131 3.99 4.41 3.86
CA ALA A 131 3.19 4.57 2.66
C ALA A 131 2.71 6.01 2.50
N ASN A 132 2.51 6.42 1.25
CA ASN A 132 1.74 7.62 0.97
C ASN A 132 0.25 7.32 1.16
N VAL A 133 -0.47 8.24 1.80
CA VAL A 133 -1.92 8.18 1.97
C VAL A 133 -2.60 9.17 1.04
N ASP A 134 -3.60 8.70 0.29
CA ASP A 134 -4.39 9.59 -0.57
C ASP A 134 -5.58 10.24 0.13
N ASP A 135 -5.96 9.75 1.31
CA ASP A 135 -7.00 10.28 2.18
C ASP A 135 -6.46 10.62 3.58
N PRO A 136 -5.47 11.53 3.70
CA PRO A 136 -4.74 11.76 4.94
C PRO A 136 -5.60 12.14 6.15
N VAL A 137 -6.75 12.78 5.92
CA VAL A 137 -7.70 13.18 6.96
C VAL A 137 -8.31 11.98 7.70
N GLU A 138 -8.25 10.80 7.11
CA GLU A 138 -8.74 9.57 7.74
C GLU A 138 -7.81 9.04 8.82
N TYR A 139 -6.57 9.51 8.89
CA TYR A 139 -5.57 8.98 9.80
C TYR A 139 -5.06 10.07 10.75
N PRO A 140 -4.92 9.77 12.05
CA PRO A 140 -4.40 10.71 13.02
C PRO A 140 -2.95 11.07 12.67
N LEU A 141 -2.60 12.34 12.79
CA LEU A 141 -1.19 12.75 12.79
C LEU A 141 -0.55 12.24 14.09
N GLY A 142 0.52 11.47 13.95
CA GLY A 142 1.26 10.91 15.08
C GLY A 142 1.81 12.02 15.98
N GLY A 143 1.72 11.80 17.28
CA GLY A 143 2.39 12.65 18.27
C GLY A 143 3.90 12.38 18.30
N GLU A 144 4.52 12.83 19.40
CA GLU A 144 5.92 12.54 19.70
C GLU A 144 6.20 11.02 19.65
N PRO A 145 7.41 10.60 19.25
CA PRO A 145 7.82 9.19 19.27
C PRO A 145 7.46 8.48 20.59
N GLY A 146 6.64 7.42 20.51
CA GLY A 146 6.15 6.64 21.65
C GLY A 146 4.79 7.09 22.21
N GLN A 147 4.17 8.12 21.64
CA GLN A 147 2.83 8.61 22.01
C GLN A 147 1.83 8.49 20.86
N GLU A 148 2.09 7.60 19.90
CA GLU A 148 1.22 7.41 18.75
C GLU A 148 -0.09 6.76 19.17
N THR A 149 -1.19 7.32 18.69
CA THR A 149 -2.52 6.69 18.76
C THR A 149 -2.93 6.29 17.35
N PRO A 150 -2.54 5.10 16.88
CA PRO A 150 -2.97 4.61 15.57
C PRO A 150 -4.50 4.46 15.51
N LYS A 151 -5.05 4.67 14.31
CA LYS A 151 -6.43 4.33 14.00
C LYS A 151 -6.46 2.92 13.44
N GLU A 152 -7.34 2.08 13.98
CA GLU A 152 -7.65 0.78 13.40
C GLU A 152 -8.53 0.95 12.16
N ILE A 153 -8.17 0.29 11.07
CA ILE A 153 -8.88 0.26 9.80
C ILE A 153 -9.13 -1.20 9.45
N GLU A 154 -10.39 -1.59 9.24
CA GLU A 154 -10.74 -2.99 8.93
C GLU A 154 -10.43 -3.36 7.48
N HIS A 155 -10.57 -2.41 6.56
CA HIS A 155 -10.47 -2.61 5.11
C HIS A 155 -9.49 -1.62 4.46
N LEU A 156 -8.24 -1.60 4.93
CA LEU A 156 -7.21 -0.77 4.32
C LEU A 156 -6.82 -1.34 2.96
N ARG A 157 -6.93 -0.51 1.91
CA ARG A 157 -6.47 -0.86 0.56
C ARG A 157 -4.98 -0.58 0.48
N VAL A 158 -4.21 -1.58 0.06
CA VAL A 158 -2.74 -1.49 -0.02
C VAL A 158 -2.29 -1.75 -1.44
N GLY A 159 -1.58 -0.77 -1.98
CA GLY A 159 -0.94 -0.86 -3.29
C GLY A 159 0.46 -0.28 -3.31
N ALA A 160 1.06 -0.26 -4.49
CA ALA A 160 2.35 0.36 -4.75
C ALA A 160 2.42 0.89 -6.18
N VAL A 161 3.23 1.93 -6.34
CA VAL A 161 3.64 2.48 -7.64
C VAL A 161 5.17 2.47 -7.71
N PRO A 162 5.78 1.97 -8.77
CA PRO A 162 7.23 1.99 -8.93
C PRO A 162 7.72 3.43 -9.16
N THR A 163 8.96 3.70 -8.75
CA THR A 163 9.63 4.98 -9.03
C THR A 163 10.59 4.90 -10.21
N GLU A 164 10.84 3.69 -10.71
CA GLU A 164 11.72 3.37 -11.83
C GLU A 164 11.30 2.06 -12.48
N PHE A 165 11.88 1.73 -13.65
CA PHE A 165 11.56 0.49 -14.35
C PHE A 165 11.90 -0.74 -13.50
N PRO A 166 10.94 -1.65 -13.26
CA PRO A 166 11.19 -2.85 -12.48
C PRO A 166 12.06 -3.85 -13.23
N LYS A 167 12.75 -4.72 -12.48
CA LYS A 167 13.31 -5.96 -12.99
C LYS A 167 12.25 -7.06 -12.91
N ILE A 168 12.12 -7.82 -13.99
CA ILE A 168 11.12 -8.88 -14.11
C ILE A 168 11.84 -10.19 -14.39
N TYR A 169 11.55 -11.19 -13.57
CA TYR A 169 12.08 -12.54 -13.68
C TYR A 169 10.92 -13.49 -13.99
N ASP A 170 11.14 -14.46 -14.87
CA ASP A 170 10.07 -15.37 -15.32
C ASP A 170 9.52 -16.27 -14.20
N SER A 171 10.31 -16.55 -13.17
CA SER A 171 9.93 -17.38 -12.04
C SER A 171 10.74 -17.08 -10.78
N GLU A 172 10.32 -17.64 -9.65
CA GLU A 172 11.09 -17.60 -8.40
C GLU A 172 12.46 -18.28 -8.55
N GLU A 173 12.58 -19.36 -9.34
CA GLU A 173 13.88 -19.99 -9.61
C GLU A 173 14.78 -19.14 -10.51
N ALA A 174 14.21 -18.34 -11.42
CA ALA A 174 14.98 -17.37 -12.20
C ALA A 174 15.49 -16.24 -11.30
N TYR A 175 14.63 -15.74 -10.40
CA TYR A 175 15.01 -14.75 -9.39
C TYR A 175 16.11 -15.28 -8.46
N GLY A 176 15.97 -16.49 -7.91
CA GLY A 176 16.97 -17.08 -7.00
C GLY A 176 18.35 -17.33 -7.65
N ARG A 177 18.42 -17.40 -8.98
CA ARG A 177 19.69 -17.49 -9.74
C ARG A 177 20.29 -16.13 -10.10
N SER A 178 19.55 -15.04 -9.92
CA SER A 178 20.04 -13.68 -10.17
C SER A 178 20.95 -13.19 -9.05
N GLU A 179 21.76 -12.16 -9.31
CA GLU A 179 22.61 -11.54 -8.27
C GLU A 179 21.80 -11.04 -7.06
N GLU A 180 20.58 -10.55 -7.30
CA GLU A 180 19.68 -10.05 -6.25
C GLU A 180 19.12 -11.18 -5.39
N GLY A 181 18.69 -12.27 -6.02
CA GLY A 181 18.20 -13.45 -5.29
C GLY A 181 19.31 -14.29 -4.64
N SER A 182 20.54 -14.17 -5.15
CA SER A 182 21.71 -14.92 -4.70
C SER A 182 22.63 -14.13 -3.75
N MET A 183 22.22 -12.97 -3.22
CA MET A 183 23.08 -12.11 -2.41
C MET A 183 23.68 -12.83 -1.18
N GLY A 184 24.88 -13.38 -1.38
CA GLY A 184 25.72 -13.98 -0.35
C GLY A 184 25.35 -15.43 -0.04
N THR A 185 26.35 -16.30 -0.02
CA THR A 185 26.29 -17.74 0.32
C THR A 185 25.65 -18.11 1.68
N GLU A 186 25.02 -17.17 2.38
CA GLU A 186 24.39 -17.37 3.70
C GLU A 186 22.94 -16.83 3.83
N LEU A 187 22.44 -15.97 2.92
CA LEU A 187 21.09 -15.40 3.01
C LEU A 187 20.41 -15.36 1.62
N SER A 188 19.64 -16.40 1.29
CA SER A 188 18.70 -16.34 0.16
C SER A 188 17.48 -15.52 0.59
N PHE A 189 17.22 -14.40 -0.08
CA PHE A 189 15.94 -13.73 0.06
C PHE A 189 14.91 -14.53 -0.76
N SER A 190 13.94 -15.12 -0.08
CA SER A 190 12.74 -15.61 -0.77
C SER A 190 12.06 -14.42 -1.45
N ALA A 191 11.53 -14.63 -2.65
CA ALA A 191 10.65 -13.65 -3.27
C ALA A 191 9.46 -13.33 -2.34
N GLY A 192 8.86 -12.16 -2.52
CA GLY A 192 7.73 -11.74 -1.71
C GLY A 192 8.12 -10.90 -0.49
N ALA A 193 9.11 -10.01 -0.60
CA ALA A 193 9.51 -9.11 0.46
C ALA A 193 9.00 -7.68 0.23
N LEU A 194 8.65 -6.98 1.31
CA LEU A 194 8.45 -5.53 1.32
C LEU A 194 9.28 -4.93 2.46
N ILE A 195 10.30 -4.15 2.11
CA ILE A 195 11.28 -3.58 3.04
C ILE A 195 11.16 -2.07 2.98
N SER A 196 10.99 -1.42 4.12
CA SER A 196 11.03 0.04 4.25
C SER A 196 12.37 0.46 4.87
N PRO A 197 13.34 0.93 4.06
CA PRO A 197 14.66 1.33 4.57
C PRO A 197 14.57 2.45 5.61
N TRP A 198 13.65 3.41 5.42
CA TRP A 198 13.46 4.52 6.35
C TRP A 198 13.05 4.07 7.76
N LEU A 199 12.23 3.03 7.89
CA LEU A 199 11.92 2.46 9.20
C LEU A 199 13.13 1.81 9.87
N LEU A 200 14.04 1.21 9.09
CA LEU A 200 15.29 0.66 9.61
C LEU A 200 16.21 1.78 10.10
N GLU A 201 16.33 2.88 9.34
CA GLU A 201 17.14 4.04 9.71
C GLU A 201 16.60 4.76 10.95
N ILE A 202 15.27 4.94 11.04
CA ILE A 202 14.62 5.50 12.23
C ILE A 202 14.82 4.59 13.44
N SER A 203 14.61 3.28 13.29
CA SER A 203 14.78 2.31 14.38
C SER A 203 16.23 2.25 14.87
N ALA A 204 17.19 2.51 13.99
CA ALA A 204 18.61 2.61 14.34
C ALA A 204 19.02 3.97 14.91
N GLY A 205 18.10 4.94 15.01
CA GLY A 205 18.37 6.29 15.49
C GLY A 205 19.22 7.13 14.53
N ARG A 206 19.28 6.76 13.24
CA ARG A 206 20.08 7.44 12.21
C ARG A 206 19.27 8.43 11.36
N ALA A 207 17.95 8.36 11.42
CA ALA A 207 17.04 9.28 10.76
C ALA A 207 15.87 9.67 11.68
N THR A 208 15.27 10.83 11.43
CA THR A 208 14.02 11.26 12.08
C THR A 208 12.81 11.00 11.18
N ARG A 209 11.59 11.14 11.72
CA ARG A 209 10.35 10.95 10.95
C ARG A 209 10.19 11.97 9.83
N GLU A 210 10.66 13.19 10.06
CA GLU A 210 10.58 14.31 9.11
C GLU A 210 11.50 14.11 7.90
N GLN A 211 12.54 13.30 8.05
CA GLN A 211 13.47 12.97 6.96
C GLN A 211 12.98 11.80 6.11
N ALA A 212 11.98 11.06 6.58
CA ALA A 212 11.54 9.81 5.98
C ALA A 212 10.74 10.03 4.70
N SER A 213 10.74 9.00 3.85
CA SER A 213 9.83 8.90 2.70
C SER A 213 9.20 7.51 2.65
N ALA A 214 8.18 7.37 1.81
CA ALA A 214 7.52 6.09 1.57
C ALA A 214 8.37 5.12 0.72
N ALA A 215 9.55 5.51 0.23
CA ALA A 215 10.37 4.63 -0.62
C ALA A 215 10.63 3.27 0.05
N ALA A 216 10.33 2.20 -0.69
CA ALA A 216 10.44 0.82 -0.25
C ALA A 216 11.12 -0.04 -1.33
N GLN A 217 11.83 -1.08 -0.88
CA GLN A 217 12.30 -2.15 -1.76
C GLN A 217 11.28 -3.28 -1.72
N MET A 218 10.89 -3.77 -2.89
CA MET A 218 9.84 -4.78 -3.01
C MET A 218 10.27 -5.88 -3.96
N THR A 219 10.02 -7.13 -3.55
CA THR A 219 9.88 -8.26 -4.46
C THR A 219 8.46 -8.81 -4.37
N MET A 220 7.82 -9.02 -5.51
CA MET A 220 6.44 -9.50 -5.60
C MET A 220 6.38 -10.74 -6.48
N VAL A 221 5.72 -11.78 -6.00
CA VAL A 221 5.31 -12.93 -6.82
C VAL A 221 3.96 -12.62 -7.46
N VAL A 222 3.93 -12.61 -8.79
CA VAL A 222 2.75 -12.23 -9.57
C VAL A 222 1.71 -13.34 -9.54
N GLN A 223 0.48 -12.98 -9.16
CA GLN A 223 -0.67 -13.89 -9.19
C GLN A 223 -1.60 -13.61 -10.34
N LYS A 224 -1.72 -12.35 -10.77
CA LYS A 224 -2.57 -11.93 -11.87
C LYS A 224 -2.06 -10.64 -12.48
N VAL A 225 -2.15 -10.51 -13.80
CA VAL A 225 -1.83 -9.29 -14.54
C VAL A 225 -3.04 -8.88 -15.38
N GLU A 226 -3.45 -7.63 -15.27
CA GLU A 226 -4.56 -7.09 -16.05
C GLU A 226 -4.10 -5.83 -16.77
N LYS A 227 -4.23 -5.83 -18.10
CA LYS A 227 -4.05 -4.61 -18.88
C LYS A 227 -5.28 -3.70 -18.70
N ARG A 228 -5.02 -2.44 -18.39
CA ARG A 228 -6.00 -1.38 -18.17
C ARG A 228 -5.66 -0.19 -19.07
N THR A 229 -6.64 0.63 -19.40
CA THR A 229 -6.44 1.85 -20.19
C THR A 229 -6.99 3.00 -19.37
N ASN A 230 -6.13 3.96 -19.03
CA ASN A 230 -6.51 5.17 -18.33
C ASN A 230 -7.43 5.98 -19.26
N GLU A 231 -8.68 6.20 -18.87
CA GLU A 231 -9.66 6.85 -19.75
C GLU A 231 -9.38 8.34 -19.93
N LEU A 232 -8.76 8.98 -18.92
CA LEU A 232 -8.40 10.39 -18.98
C LEU A 232 -7.36 10.68 -20.07
N THR A 233 -6.38 9.80 -20.25
CA THR A 233 -5.22 10.01 -21.14
C THR A 233 -5.20 9.08 -22.35
N GLY A 234 -5.95 7.98 -22.31
CA GLY A 234 -5.92 6.90 -23.29
C GLY A 234 -4.68 6.00 -23.22
N VAL A 235 -3.87 6.11 -22.16
CA VAL A 235 -2.62 5.35 -22.01
C VAL A 235 -2.84 4.05 -21.24
N ASP A 236 -2.26 2.98 -21.76
CA ASP A 236 -2.34 1.66 -21.15
C ASP A 236 -1.40 1.53 -19.95
N TRP A 237 -1.84 0.82 -18.93
CA TRP A 237 -1.05 0.42 -17.77
C TRP A 237 -1.41 -1.01 -17.34
N LEU A 238 -0.58 -1.62 -16.50
CA LEU A 238 -0.78 -2.97 -15.99
C LEU A 238 -1.13 -2.92 -14.51
N ARG A 239 -2.28 -3.46 -14.16
CA ARG A 239 -2.67 -3.75 -12.78
C ARG A 239 -2.21 -5.16 -12.42
N VAL A 240 -1.21 -5.25 -11.56
CA VAL A 240 -0.65 -6.52 -11.10
C VAL A 240 -1.15 -6.81 -9.69
N ILE A 241 -1.73 -7.98 -9.49
CA ILE A 241 -2.06 -8.50 -8.16
C ILE A 241 -1.03 -9.57 -7.85
N GLY A 242 -0.40 -9.46 -6.68
CA GLY A 242 0.64 -10.38 -6.28
C GLY A 242 0.80 -10.44 -4.77
N THR A 243 1.76 -11.27 -4.34
CA THR A 243 2.08 -11.46 -2.93
C THR A 243 3.48 -10.94 -2.64
N THR A 244 3.56 -10.08 -1.62
CA THR A 244 4.80 -9.70 -0.92
C THR A 244 4.75 -10.32 0.48
N SER A 245 5.20 -9.61 1.53
CA SER A 245 4.89 -9.97 2.91
C SER A 245 3.37 -10.01 3.16
N ILE A 246 2.59 -9.33 2.32
CA ILE A 246 1.13 -9.34 2.26
C ILE A 246 0.64 -9.34 0.80
N PRO A 247 -0.59 -9.82 0.52
CA PRO A 247 -1.24 -9.58 -0.77
C PRO A 247 -1.37 -8.07 -1.07
N MET A 248 -0.97 -7.61 -2.24
CA MET A 248 -1.12 -6.20 -2.61
C MET A 248 -1.21 -5.99 -4.13
N THR A 249 -1.58 -4.78 -4.53
CA THR A 249 -1.68 -4.39 -5.95
C THR A 249 -0.51 -3.50 -6.36
N LEU A 250 0.09 -3.75 -7.51
CA LEU A 250 1.14 -2.93 -8.10
C LEU A 250 0.66 -2.38 -9.45
N ALA A 251 0.83 -1.08 -9.67
CA ALA A 251 0.70 -0.48 -11.00
C ALA A 251 2.04 -0.54 -11.72
N LEU A 252 2.04 -0.88 -13.01
CA LEU A 252 3.22 -0.83 -13.86
C LEU A 252 2.87 -0.17 -15.20
N PRO A 253 3.81 0.52 -15.86
CA PRO A 253 3.56 1.03 -17.19
C PRO A 253 3.37 -0.13 -18.19
N ALA A 254 2.62 0.07 -19.27
CA ALA A 254 2.38 -0.98 -20.26
C ALA A 254 3.53 -1.15 -21.27
N ASP A 255 4.48 -0.21 -21.31
CA ASP A 255 5.60 -0.17 -22.25
C ASP A 255 6.88 -0.87 -21.73
N LEU A 256 6.73 -1.73 -20.72
CA LEU A 256 7.83 -2.49 -20.13
C LEU A 256 8.58 -3.30 -21.19
N PRO A 257 9.93 -3.38 -21.10
CA PRO A 257 10.72 -4.24 -21.98
C PRO A 257 10.33 -5.72 -21.90
N HIS A 258 9.90 -6.18 -20.73
CA HIS A 258 9.42 -7.53 -20.48
C HIS A 258 8.11 -7.43 -19.71
N THR A 259 7.03 -7.99 -20.25
CA THR A 259 5.72 -7.97 -19.59
C THR A 259 5.65 -9.08 -18.52
N PRO A 260 5.25 -8.78 -17.28
CA PRO A 260 5.09 -9.81 -16.25
C PRO A 260 3.91 -10.74 -16.59
N HIS A 261 3.97 -11.97 -16.10
CA HIS A 261 2.90 -12.96 -16.18
C HIS A 261 2.74 -13.67 -14.84
N GLU A 262 1.68 -14.47 -14.68
CA GLU A 262 1.46 -15.25 -13.46
C GLU A 262 2.68 -16.14 -13.17
N GLY A 263 3.16 -16.11 -11.93
CA GLY A 263 4.39 -16.81 -11.50
C GLY A 263 5.68 -15.99 -11.67
N SER A 264 5.67 -14.87 -12.41
CA SER A 264 6.81 -13.97 -12.47
C SER A 264 7.17 -13.38 -11.11
N VAL A 265 8.43 -13.00 -10.93
CA VAL A 265 8.90 -12.18 -9.81
C VAL A 265 9.23 -10.79 -10.31
N ILE A 266 8.65 -9.77 -9.68
CA ILE A 266 8.95 -8.36 -9.91
C ILE A 266 9.85 -7.87 -8.77
N SER A 267 10.99 -7.28 -9.10
CA SER A 267 11.93 -6.64 -8.16
C SER A 267 12.00 -5.15 -8.50
N ALA A 268 11.65 -4.28 -7.55
CA ALA A 268 11.53 -2.84 -7.81
C ALA A 268 11.72 -1.98 -6.56
N THR A 269 12.14 -0.74 -6.79
CA THR A 269 11.94 0.37 -5.86
C THR A 269 10.53 0.93 -6.08
N VAL A 270 9.75 1.01 -5.01
CA VAL A 270 8.35 1.43 -5.06
C VAL A 270 8.03 2.45 -3.99
N THR A 271 6.97 3.20 -4.22
CA THR A 271 6.24 3.98 -3.21
C THR A 271 4.97 3.20 -2.87
N PRO A 272 4.86 2.58 -1.68
CA PRO A 272 3.60 2.03 -1.20
C PRO A 272 2.58 3.14 -1.04
N VAL A 273 1.35 2.84 -1.40
CA VAL A 273 0.21 3.76 -1.35
C VAL A 273 -0.94 3.06 -0.66
N VAL A 274 -1.62 3.76 0.23
CA VAL A 274 -2.78 3.20 0.95
C VAL A 274 -3.96 4.16 0.96
N SER A 275 -5.14 3.56 1.06
CA SER A 275 -6.41 4.28 1.11
C SER A 275 -7.39 3.56 2.02
N SER A 276 -8.18 4.32 2.78
CA SER A 276 -9.24 3.77 3.63
C SER A 276 -10.49 3.41 2.80
N GLY A 277 -10.58 3.96 1.58
CA GLY A 277 -11.73 3.82 0.70
C GLY A 277 -12.76 4.93 0.79
N THR A 278 -12.42 6.04 1.46
CA THR A 278 -13.31 7.21 1.55
C THR A 278 -13.73 7.72 0.18
N TRP A 279 -12.82 7.69 -0.80
CA TRP A 279 -13.11 8.08 -2.19
C TRP A 279 -14.17 7.20 -2.87
N GLU A 280 -14.31 5.95 -2.43
CA GLU A 280 -15.28 4.97 -2.95
C GLU A 280 -16.62 5.02 -2.22
N GLY A 281 -16.80 5.92 -1.24
CA GLY A 281 -17.98 5.93 -0.38
C GLY A 281 -18.18 4.61 0.38
N GLY A 282 -17.08 3.91 0.69
CA GLY A 282 -17.11 2.61 1.37
C GLY A 282 -17.39 1.40 0.47
N GLN A 283 -17.49 1.55 -0.86
CA GLN A 283 -17.63 0.39 -1.74
C GLN A 283 -16.33 -0.42 -1.85
N ILE A 284 -16.46 -1.74 -1.71
CA ILE A 284 -15.36 -2.70 -1.95
C ILE A 284 -15.37 -3.02 -3.45
N TRP A 285 -14.31 -2.63 -4.14
CA TRP A 285 -14.14 -2.93 -5.57
C TRP A 285 -13.63 -4.38 -5.72
N GLY A 286 -14.40 -5.21 -6.41
CA GLY A 286 -14.08 -6.59 -6.76
C GLY A 286 -13.65 -6.75 -8.21
#